data_AF-A0A2J5PIX7-F1
#
_entry.id   AF-A0A2J5PIX7-F1
#
_cell.length_a   1.000
_cell.length_b   1.000
_cell.length_c   1.000
_cell.angle_alpha   90.00
_cell.angle_beta   90.00
_cell.angle_gamma   90.00
#
_symmetry.space_group_name_H-M   'P 1'
#
loop_
_entity.id
_entity.type
_entity.pdbx_description
1 polymer ?
#
loop_
_entity_poly.entity_id
_entity_poly.type
_entity_poly.pdbx_seq_one_letter_code
_entity_poly.pdbx_strand_id
1 'polypeptide(L)' 'MSTINDVSRLAGVSKATVSRVLSGSRGVKEASRQAVLQAAEALNYRPNMIAQSLLSQTTGCIGVICAQDN' A
#
# COMPACT_ATOMS: atom_id res chain seq x y z
N MET A 1 11.83 3.13 -11.05
CA MET A 1 10.51 3.43 -10.47
C MET A 1 9.84 2.08 -10.25
N SER A 2 9.84 1.59 -9.01
CA SER A 2 9.41 0.22 -8.69
C SER A 2 7.88 0.17 -8.66
N THR A 3 7.28 -0.77 -9.37
CA THR A 3 5.82 -0.92 -9.42
C THR A 3 5.36 -2.12 -8.57
N ILE A 4 4.07 -2.19 -8.26
CA ILE A 4 3.49 -3.35 -7.57
C ILE A 4 3.72 -4.66 -8.33
N ASN A 5 3.92 -4.60 -9.66
CA ASN A 5 4.24 -5.75 -10.49
C ASN A 5 5.63 -6.29 -10.17
N ASP A 6 6.60 -5.41 -9.96
CA ASP A 6 7.98 -5.80 -9.64
C ASP A 6 8.05 -6.44 -8.26
N VAL A 7 7.34 -5.86 -7.28
CA VAL A 7 7.16 -6.44 -5.94
C VAL A 7 6.51 -7.82 -6.03
N SER A 8 5.46 -7.99 -6.86
CA SER A 8 4.77 -9.27 -7.03
C SER A 8 5.68 -10.36 -7.63
N ARG A 9 6.52 -9.98 -8.60
CA ARG A 9 7.47 -10.90 -9.24
C ARG A 9 8.56 -11.33 -8.28
N LEU A 10 9.10 -10.38 -7.51
CA LEU A 10 10.20 -10.64 -6.57
C LEU A 10 9.73 -11.42 -5.32
N ALA A 11 8.52 -11.15 -4.85
CA ALA A 11 7.91 -11.89 -3.74
C ALA A 11 7.29 -13.24 -4.16
N GLY A 12 7.19 -13.54 -5.47
CA GLY A 12 6.61 -14.79 -5.97
C GLY A 12 5.11 -14.95 -5.71
N VAL A 13 4.36 -13.85 -5.59
CA VAL A 13 2.93 -13.86 -5.29
C VAL A 13 2.12 -13.03 -6.29
N SER A 14 0.80 -13.22 -6.31
CA SER A 14 -0.08 -12.42 -7.18
C SER A 14 -0.13 -10.95 -6.76
N LYS A 15 -0.43 -10.05 -7.70
CA LYS A 15 -0.67 -8.61 -7.41
C LYS A 15 -1.78 -8.42 -6.37
N ALA A 16 -2.81 -9.27 -6.39
CA ALA A 16 -3.89 -9.24 -5.41
C ALA A 16 -3.38 -9.58 -4.00
N THR A 17 -2.46 -10.54 -3.88
CA THR A 17 -1.81 -10.88 -2.62
C THR A 17 -0.98 -9.72 -2.09
N VAL A 18 -0.17 -9.08 -2.95
CA VAL A 18 0.60 -7.88 -2.58
C VAL A 18 -0.32 -6.77 -2.10
N SER A 19 -1.40 -6.50 -2.84
CA SER A 19 -2.41 -5.50 -2.47
C SER A 19 -3.05 -5.80 -1.11
N ARG A 20 -3.40 -7.05 -0.83
CA ARG A 20 -3.95 -7.47 0.48
C ARG A 20 -2.94 -7.32 1.61
N VAL A 21 -1.67 -7.64 1.39
CA VAL A 21 -0.59 -7.46 2.38
C VAL A 21 -0.41 -5.98 2.70
N LEU A 22 -0.31 -5.13 1.68
CA LEU A 22 -0.13 -3.68 1.83
C LEU A 22 -1.36 -3.00 2.46
N SER A 23 -2.56 -3.50 2.16
CA SER A 23 -3.81 -3.00 2.74
C SER A 23 -4.13 -3.60 4.11
N GLY A 24 -3.34 -4.56 4.60
CA GLY A 24 -3.53 -5.19 5.92
C GLY A 24 -4.75 -6.11 6.02
N SER A 25 -5.30 -6.63 4.91
CA SER A 25 -6.46 -7.53 4.96
C SER A 25 -6.16 -8.86 5.66
N ARG A 26 -7.09 -9.32 6.52
CA ARG A 26 -7.07 -10.68 7.10
C ARG A 26 -7.19 -11.73 5.99
N GLY A 27 -6.31 -12.73 5.99
CA GLY A 27 -6.35 -13.87 5.05
C GLY A 27 -5.07 -14.09 4.23
N VAL A 28 -3.98 -13.39 4.53
CA VAL A 28 -2.67 -13.68 3.91
C VAL A 28 -1.82 -14.53 4.84
N LYS A 29 -1.15 -15.55 4.30
CA LYS A 29 -0.18 -16.36 5.05
C LYS A 29 0.99 -15.49 5.50
N GLU A 30 1.48 -15.71 6.72
CA GLU A 30 2.57 -14.90 7.27
C GLU A 30 3.85 -15.00 6.44
N ALA A 31 4.14 -16.18 5.87
CA ALA A 31 5.25 -16.37 4.93
C ALA A 31 5.14 -15.45 3.70
N SER A 32 3.94 -15.32 3.12
CA SER A 32 3.70 -14.42 1.98
C SER A 32 3.77 -12.95 2.40
N ARG A 33 3.37 -12.64 3.64
CA ARG A 33 3.47 -11.28 4.21
C ARG A 33 4.92 -10.85 4.31
N GLN A 34 5.78 -11.69 4.88
CA GLN A 34 7.22 -11.43 5.01
C GLN A 34 7.91 -11.34 3.64
N ALA A 35 7.60 -12.23 2.70
CA ALA A 35 8.17 -12.18 1.35
C ALA A 35 7.83 -10.86 0.63
N VAL A 36 6.59 -10.38 0.75
CA VAL A 36 6.17 -9.11 0.16
C VAL A 36 6.84 -7.92 0.85
N LEU A 37 6.99 -7.93 2.17
CA LEU A 37 7.66 -6.86 2.91
C LEU A 37 9.15 -6.76 2.54
N GLN A 38 9.87 -7.89 2.50
CA GLN A 38 11.27 -7.91 2.06
C GLN A 38 11.41 -7.46 0.61
N ALA A 39 10.52 -7.91 -0.27
CA ALA A 39 10.54 -7.50 -1.67
C ALA A 39 10.27 -6.00 -1.85
N ALA A 40 9.31 -5.46 -1.10
CA ALA A 40 9.00 -4.04 -1.11
C ALA A 40 10.18 -3.21 -0.59
N GLU A 41 10.85 -3.65 0.48
CA GLU A 41 12.02 -2.99 1.05
C GLU A 41 13.22 -3.02 0.09
N ALA A 42 13.54 -4.19 -0.49
CA ALA A 42 14.60 -4.35 -1.47
C ALA A 42 14.39 -3.49 -2.73
N LEU A 43 13.14 -3.33 -3.16
CA LEU A 43 12.76 -2.51 -4.31
C LEU A 43 12.54 -1.04 -3.95
N ASN A 44 12.71 -0.66 -2.68
CA ASN A 44 12.38 0.66 -2.13
C ASN A 44 10.98 1.13 -2.56
N TYR A 45 10.04 0.18 -2.63
CA TYR A 45 8.67 0.39 -3.07
C TYR A 45 7.88 1.10 -1.99
N ARG A 46 7.51 2.35 -2.27
CA ARG A 46 6.58 3.11 -1.44
C ARG A 46 5.17 3.03 -2.05
N PRO A 47 4.16 2.54 -1.32
CA PRO A 47 2.79 2.57 -1.80
C PRO A 47 2.38 4.03 -2.04
N ASN A 48 1.82 4.30 -3.22
CA ASN A 48 1.34 5.62 -3.56
C ASN A 48 0.02 5.87 -2.81
N MET A 49 0.05 6.75 -1.82
CA MET A 49 -1.11 7.09 -1.01
C MET A 49 -2.28 7.68 -1.84
N ILE A 50 -1.99 8.41 -2.92
CA ILE A 50 -3.05 8.95 -3.80
C ILE A 50 -3.79 7.79 -4.49
N ALA A 51 -3.06 6.82 -5.04
CA ALA A 51 -3.66 5.64 -5.65
C ALA A 51 -4.42 4.79 -4.62
N GLN A 52 -3.90 4.71 -3.39
CA GLN A 52 -4.57 4.00 -2.30
C GLN A 52 -5.87 4.69 -1.89
N SER A 53 -5.86 6.02 -1.75
CA SER A 53 -7.05 6.83 -1.43
C SER A 53 -8.13 6.80 -2.50
N LEU A 54 -7.73 6.69 -3.77
CA LEU A 54 -8.64 6.54 -4.89
C LEU A 54 -9.35 5.17 -4.85
N LEU A 55 -8.61 4.11 -4.50
CA LEU A 55 -9.17 2.76 -4.36
C LEU A 55 -10.05 2.64 -3.11
N SER A 56 -9.62 3.19 -1.98
CA SER A 56 -10.38 3.13 -0.73
C SER A 56 -11.55 4.11 -0.68
N GLN A 57 -11.65 5.05 -1.64
CA GLN A 57 -12.55 6.21 -1.61
C GLN A 57 -12.44 7.04 -0.33
N THR A 58 -11.33 6.90 0.40
CA THR A 58 -11.04 7.64 1.62
C THR A 58 -9.66 8.26 1.49
N THR A 59 -9.56 9.57 1.68
CA THR A 59 -8.28 10.27 1.64
C THR A 59 -7.54 10.23 2.97
N GLY A 60 -8.21 9.85 4.06
CA GLY A 60 -7.66 9.94 5.41
C GLY A 60 -7.29 11.38 5.81
N CYS A 61 -7.74 12.38 5.04
CA CYS A 61 -7.40 13.78 5.22
C CYS A 61 -8.46 14.45 6.11
N ILE A 62 -8.01 15.13 7.17
CA ILE A 62 -8.88 15.96 8.01
C ILE A 62 -8.76 17.40 7.51
N GLY A 63 -9.84 17.92 6.92
CA GLY A 63 -9.94 19.33 6.55
C GLY A 63 -10.37 20.16 7.75
N VAL A 64 -9.54 21.11 8.17
CA VAL A 64 -9.86 22.07 9.22
C VAL A 64 -10.11 23.43 8.57
N ILE A 65 -11.27 24.01 8.82
CA ILE A 65 -11.63 25.37 8.39
C ILE A 65 -11.67 26.24 9.64
N CYS A 66 -10.74 27.18 9.74
CA CYS A 66 -10.74 28.18 10.80
C CYS A 66 -11.33 29.48 10.27
N ALA A 67 -12.34 30.01 10.96
CA ALA A 67 -12.75 31.39 10.76
C ALA A 67 -11.69 32.29 11.38
N GLN A 68 -11.22 33.27 10.63
CA GLN A 68 -10.31 34.28 11.14
C GLN A 68 -11.15 35.54 11.41
N ASP A 69 -11.40 35.82 12.70
CA ASP A 69 -12.06 37.05 13.11
C ASP A 69 -11.12 38.24 12.88
N ASN A 70 -11.64 39.29 12.26
CA ASN A 70 -10.91 40.51 11.89
C ASN A 70 -11.20 41.63 12.90
#